data_AF-A0A645BVX3-F1
#
_entry.id   AF-A0A645BVX3-F1
#
_cell.length_a   1.000
_cell.length_b   1.000
_cell.length_c   1.000
_cell.angle_alpha   90.00
_cell.angle_beta   90.00
_cell.angle_gamma   90.00
#
_symmetry.space_group_name_H-M   'P 1'
#
loop_
_entity.id
_entity.type
_entity.pdbx_description
1 polymer ?
#
loop_
_entity_poly.entity_id
_entity_poly.type
_entity_poly.pdbx_seq_one_letter_code
_entity_poly.pdbx_strand_id
1 'polypeptide(L)'
;MVGFAVASYRENKLGGLIAQGLGTSMLQMPNIIRNPMIWIPPTLASAILGPLSTTLFRMENVPEGAGMGTSGLVGQFGTFAAMSGTNGGAVILLKILILQVLLPAALTLIISEIMRKKGYIKNGDMKLNL
;
A
#
# COMPACT_ATOMS: atom_id res chain seq x y z
N MET A 1 0.97 -1.45 2.16
CA MET A 1 0.82 -0.49 3.28
C MET A 1 -0.18 0.61 2.96
N VAL A 2 0.09 1.43 1.94
CA VAL A 2 -0.85 2.49 1.48
C VAL A 2 -2.28 1.98 1.29
N GLY A 3 -2.47 0.78 0.72
CA GLY A 3 -3.80 0.20 0.58
C GLY A 3 -4.58 0.07 1.89
N PHE A 4 -3.95 -0.41 2.97
CA PHE A 4 -4.59 -0.49 4.29
C PHE A 4 -4.86 0.90 4.88
N ALA A 5 -3.90 1.81 4.76
CA ALA A 5 -4.01 3.19 5.25
C ALA A 5 -5.23 3.91 4.66
N VAL A 6 -5.46 3.75 3.36
CA VAL A 6 -6.56 4.41 2.66
C VAL A 6 -7.89 3.67 2.84
N ALA A 7 -7.90 2.34 2.80
CA ALA A 7 -9.11 1.54 3.02
C ALA A 7 -9.69 1.68 4.43
N SER A 8 -8.83 1.92 5.42
CA SER A 8 -9.21 2.11 6.83
C SER A 8 -9.43 3.57 7.23
N TYR A 9 -9.24 4.52 6.30
CA TYR A 9 -9.31 5.97 6.58
C TYR A 9 -10.65 6.40 7.17
N ARG A 10 -11.77 5.79 6.76
CA ARG A 10 -13.11 6.09 7.31
C ARG A 10 -13.21 5.85 8.82
N GLU A 11 -12.44 4.89 9.33
CA GLU A 11 -12.52 4.40 10.70
C GLU A 11 -11.42 5.00 11.58
N ASN A 12 -10.24 5.26 11.00
CA ASN A 12 -9.04 5.68 11.75
C ASN A 12 -8.57 7.10 11.44
N LYS A 13 -9.18 7.76 10.44
CA LYS A 13 -8.85 9.11 9.98
C LYS A 13 -7.34 9.28 9.71
N LEU A 14 -6.82 10.48 9.95
CA LEU A 14 -5.41 10.83 9.77
C LEU A 14 -4.48 9.96 10.63
N GLY A 15 -4.89 9.59 11.84
CA GLY A 15 -4.10 8.75 12.75
C GLY A 15 -3.76 7.40 12.13
N GLY A 16 -4.77 6.69 11.61
CA GLY A 16 -4.55 5.43 10.90
C GLY A 16 -3.80 5.59 9.59
N LEU A 17 -4.02 6.68 8.86
CA LEU A 17 -3.35 6.94 7.60
C LEU A 17 -1.83 7.08 7.78
N ILE A 18 -1.41 7.84 8.80
CA ILE A 18 0.00 8.00 9.13
C ILE A 18 0.56 6.70 9.72
N ALA A 19 -0.14 6.09 10.69
CA ALA A 19 0.35 4.89 11.38
C ALA A 19 0.52 3.68 10.46
N GLN A 20 -0.38 3.48 9.50
CA GLN A 20 -0.30 2.36 8.55
C GLN A 20 0.48 2.70 7.28
N GLY A 21 0.40 3.96 6.84
CA GLY A 21 1.03 4.43 5.61
C GLY A 21 2.54 4.63 5.77
N LEU A 22 2.96 5.26 6.87
CA LEU A 22 4.37 5.52 7.18
C LEU A 22 4.93 4.56 8.23
N GLY A 23 4.09 4.06 9.15
CA GLY A 23 4.51 3.10 10.16
C GLY A 23 4.53 1.66 9.61
N THR A 24 3.47 0.89 9.89
CA THR A 24 3.41 -0.51 9.45
C THR A 24 1.97 -0.99 9.22
N SER A 25 1.78 -1.85 8.21
CA SER A 25 0.51 -2.56 8.00
C SER A 25 0.28 -3.70 9.00
N MET A 26 1.30 -4.11 9.75
CA MET A 26 1.11 -5.11 10.82
C MET A 26 0.12 -4.66 11.89
N LEU A 27 -0.18 -3.35 11.99
CA LEU A 27 -1.25 -2.82 12.84
C LEU A 27 -2.63 -3.40 12.51
N GLN A 28 -2.86 -3.83 11.26
CA GLN A 28 -4.12 -4.47 10.86
C GLN A 28 -4.14 -5.98 11.14
N MET A 29 -3.05 -6.59 11.61
CA MET A 29 -3.00 -8.04 11.82
C MET A 29 -4.08 -8.55 12.79
N PRO A 30 -4.34 -7.90 13.95
CA PRO A 30 -5.44 -8.32 14.83
C PRO A 30 -6.81 -8.28 14.15
N ASN A 31 -7.02 -7.31 13.26
CA ASN A 31 -8.24 -7.15 12.49
C ASN A 31 -8.35 -8.19 11.36
N ILE A 32 -7.24 -8.54 10.71
CA ILE A 32 -7.18 -9.58 9.68
C ILE A 32 -7.53 -10.94 10.28
N ILE A 33 -7.05 -11.24 11.50
CA ILE A 33 -7.39 -12.48 12.19
C ILE A 33 -8.90 -12.56 12.48
N ARG A 34 -9.55 -11.43 12.82
CA ARG A 34 -10.99 -11.37 13.07
C ARG A 34 -11.82 -11.45 11.80
N ASN A 35 -11.41 -10.74 10.74
CA ASN A 35 -12.04 -10.80 9.43
C ASN A 35 -10.97 -10.87 8.32
N PRO A 36 -10.63 -12.07 7.83
CA PRO A 36 -9.61 -12.24 6.78
C PRO A 36 -9.94 -11.51 5.47
N MET A 37 -11.21 -11.17 5.24
CA MET A 37 -11.64 -10.48 4.03
C MET A 37 -11.00 -9.09 3.89
N ILE A 38 -10.60 -8.44 4.99
CA ILE A 38 -9.96 -7.12 4.92
C ILE A 38 -8.57 -7.16 4.28
N TRP A 39 -7.95 -8.34 4.18
CA TRP A 39 -6.63 -8.52 3.58
C TRP A 39 -6.68 -8.63 2.05
N ILE A 40 -7.85 -8.99 1.50
CA ILE A 40 -8.03 -9.19 0.05
C ILE A 40 -7.81 -7.91 -0.76
N PRO A 41 -8.39 -6.74 -0.41
CA PRO A 41 -8.22 -5.53 -1.21
C PRO A 41 -6.74 -5.14 -1.45
N PRO A 42 -5.89 -5.00 -0.42
CA PRO A 42 -4.49 -4.62 -0.65
C PRO A 42 -3.68 -5.74 -1.31
N THR A 43 -4.03 -7.01 -1.09
CA THR A 43 -3.34 -8.15 -1.71
C THR A 43 -3.61 -8.22 -3.21
N LEU A 44 -4.87 -8.05 -3.60
CA LEU A 44 -5.27 -8.03 -5.01
C LEU A 44 -4.68 -6.82 -5.74
N ALA A 45 -4.64 -5.65 -5.09
CA ALA A 45 -3.94 -4.48 -5.63
C ALA A 45 -2.45 -4.78 -5.88
N SER A 46 -1.76 -5.42 -4.94
CA SER A 46 -0.35 -5.84 -5.11
C SER A 46 -0.17 -6.89 -6.20
N ALA A 47 -1.10 -7.84 -6.33
CA ALA A 47 -1.04 -8.87 -7.37
C ALA A 47 -1.17 -8.27 -8.79
N ILE A 48 -1.92 -7.18 -8.94
CA ILE A 48 -2.04 -6.45 -10.21
C ILE A 48 -0.81 -5.56 -10.45
N LEU A 49 -0.39 -4.81 -9.43
CA LEU A 49 0.69 -3.84 -9.58
C LEU A 49 2.08 -4.47 -9.64
N GLY A 50 2.28 -5.66 -9.08
CA GLY A 50 3.56 -6.36 -9.11
C GLY A 50 4.06 -6.59 -10.54
N PRO A 51 3.32 -7.30 -11.40
CA PRO A 51 3.67 -7.49 -12.80
C PRO A 51 3.80 -6.17 -13.57
N LEU A 52 2.87 -5.22 -13.36
CA LEU A 52 2.94 -3.91 -14.03
C LEU A 52 4.23 -3.15 -13.70
N SER A 53 4.62 -3.15 -12.43
CA SER A 53 5.84 -2.52 -11.92
C SER A 53 7.10 -3.10 -12.56
N THR A 54 7.18 -4.43 -12.68
CA THR A 54 8.38 -5.12 -13.16
C THR A 54 8.47 -5.21 -14.68
N THR A 55 7.36 -5.51 -15.38
CA THR A 55 7.41 -5.75 -16.84
C THR A 55 7.27 -4.47 -17.65
N LEU A 56 6.37 -3.57 -17.25
CA LEU A 56 6.06 -2.36 -18.02
C LEU A 56 6.95 -1.18 -17.61
N PHE A 57 7.09 -0.95 -16.30
CA PHE A 57 7.84 0.20 -15.77
C PHE A 57 9.29 -0.10 -15.41
N ARG A 58 9.67 -1.40 -15.42
CA ARG A 58 10.99 -1.93 -15.07
C ARG A 58 11.55 -1.26 -13.83
N MET A 59 10.75 -1.26 -12.76
CA MET A 59 11.17 -0.69 -11.49
C MET A 59 12.11 -1.65 -10.76
N GLU A 60 13.17 -1.07 -10.21
CA GLU A 60 14.15 -1.77 -9.40
C GLU A 60 14.17 -1.18 -7.99
N ASN A 61 14.58 -2.00 -7.03
CA ASN A 61 14.73 -1.61 -5.64
C ASN A 61 15.95 -2.33 -5.06
N VAL A 62 16.54 -1.76 -4.02
CA VAL A 62 17.60 -2.43 -3.26
C VAL A 62 17.03 -3.61 -2.46
N PRO A 63 17.80 -4.69 -2.24
CA PRO A 63 17.33 -5.87 -1.50
C PRO A 63 16.75 -5.54 -0.12
N GLU A 64 17.33 -4.58 0.59
CA GLU A 64 16.90 -4.14 1.92
C GLU A 64 15.53 -3.44 1.88
N GLY A 65 15.18 -2.80 0.76
CA GLY A 65 13.94 -2.06 0.57
C GLY A 65 12.79 -2.90 0.01
N ALA A 66 13.07 -4.06 -0.60
CA ALA A 66 12.09 -4.85 -1.34
C ALA A 66 10.93 -5.38 -0.48
N GLY A 67 11.16 -5.64 0.81
CA GLY A 67 10.15 -6.15 1.75
C GLY A 67 9.51 -5.11 2.67
N MET A 68 10.10 -3.91 2.77
CA MET A 68 9.70 -2.91 3.77
C MET A 68 8.45 -2.11 3.38
N GLY A 69 8.12 -2.10 2.08
CA GLY A 69 7.03 -1.29 1.55
C GLY A 69 7.25 0.19 1.83
N THR A 70 6.21 0.88 2.30
CA THR A 70 6.26 2.32 2.60
C THR A 70 6.68 2.63 4.05
N SER A 71 7.05 1.62 4.85
CA SER A 71 7.51 1.79 6.24
C SER A 71 8.71 2.72 6.27
N GLY A 72 8.62 3.83 7.00
CA GLY A 72 9.71 4.80 7.13
C GLY A 72 10.25 5.32 5.81
N LEU A 73 9.47 5.20 4.72
CA LEU A 73 9.89 5.48 3.34
C LEU A 73 11.07 4.64 2.81
N VAL A 74 11.41 3.54 3.49
CA VAL A 74 12.59 2.71 3.18
C VAL A 74 12.51 2.14 1.76
N GLY A 75 11.35 1.64 1.33
CA GLY A 75 11.16 1.11 -0.02
C GLY A 75 11.30 2.18 -1.11
N GLN A 76 10.86 3.40 -0.85
CA GLN A 76 10.93 4.54 -1.77
C GLN A 76 12.38 5.02 -1.91
N PHE A 77 13.10 5.18 -0.80
CA PHE A 77 14.52 5.53 -0.83
C PHE A 77 15.34 4.43 -1.50
N GLY A 78 15.03 3.17 -1.25
CA GLY A 78 15.66 2.04 -1.93
C GLY A 78 15.42 2.05 -3.44
N THR A 79 14.18 2.32 -3.88
CA THR A 79 13.85 2.46 -5.30
C THR A 79 14.63 3.61 -5.92
N PHE A 80 14.71 4.75 -5.22
CA PHE A 80 15.45 5.90 -5.70
C PHE A 80 16.94 5.59 -5.85
N ALA A 81 17.56 4.96 -4.84
CA ALA A 81 18.95 4.57 -4.86
C ALA A 81 19.27 3.59 -6.00
N ALA A 82 18.44 2.58 -6.22
CA ALA A 82 18.62 1.59 -7.28
C ALA A 82 18.54 2.19 -8.70
N MET A 83 17.64 3.16 -8.90
CA MET A 83 17.35 3.71 -10.24
C MET A 83 18.07 5.02 -10.55
N SER A 84 18.73 5.66 -9.57
CA SER A 84 19.38 6.97 -9.71
C SER A 84 20.44 7.02 -10.82
N GLY A 85 21.09 5.89 -11.11
CA GLY A 85 22.11 5.79 -12.17
C GLY A 85 21.56 5.63 -13.60
N THR A 86 20.29 5.26 -13.76
CA THR A 86 19.69 4.92 -15.07
C THR A 86 18.55 5.85 -15.48
N ASN A 87 17.89 6.52 -14.53
CA ASN A 87 16.76 7.41 -14.81
C ASN A 87 16.96 8.78 -14.15
N GLY A 88 16.40 9.84 -14.75
CA GLY A 88 16.40 11.16 -14.13
C GLY A 88 15.58 11.18 -12.83
N GLY A 89 16.07 11.87 -11.79
CA GLY A 89 15.44 11.88 -10.46
C GLY A 89 13.95 12.26 -10.44
N ALA A 90 13.54 13.21 -11.29
CA ALA A 90 12.13 13.60 -11.43
C ALA A 90 11.24 12.45 -11.97
N VAL A 91 11.76 11.64 -12.89
CA VAL A 91 11.05 10.48 -13.46
C VAL A 91 10.89 9.41 -12.40
N ILE A 92 11.92 9.17 -11.58
CA ILE A 92 11.88 8.18 -10.50
C ILE A 92 10.85 8.57 -9.44
N LEU A 93 10.85 9.83 -9.00
CA LEU A 93 9.86 10.34 -8.05
C LEU A 93 8.44 10.20 -8.58
N LEU A 94 8.23 10.49 -9.87
CA LEU A 94 6.93 10.34 -10.52
C LEU A 94 6.49 8.87 -10.56
N LYS A 95 7.39 7.93 -10.91
CA LYS A 95 7.12 6.49 -10.85
C LYS A 95 6.75 6.03 -9.44
N ILE A 96 7.50 6.46 -8.42
CA ILE A 96 7.22 6.13 -7.01
C ILE A 96 5.83 6.64 -6.61
N LEU A 97 5.52 7.91 -6.90
CA LEU A 97 4.24 8.52 -6.54
C LEU A 97 3.06 7.77 -7.19
N ILE A 98 3.18 7.41 -8.46
CA ILE A 98 2.12 6.72 -9.20
C ILE A 98 1.99 5.25 -8.75
N LEU A 99 3.08 4.49 -8.76
CA LEU A 99 3.04 3.02 -8.58
C LEU A 99 3.06 2.58 -7.13
N GLN A 100 3.66 3.37 -6.22
CA GLN A 100 3.81 2.98 -4.81
C GLN A 100 2.81 3.69 -3.89
N VAL A 101 2.12 4.75 -4.37
CA VAL A 101 1.13 5.50 -3.58
C VAL A 101 -0.24 5.56 -4.25
N LEU A 102 -0.35 6.25 -5.40
CA LEU A 102 -1.64 6.53 -6.04
C LEU A 102 -2.38 5.27 -6.54
N LEU A 103 -1.71 4.42 -7.32
CA LEU A 103 -2.33 3.21 -7.86
C LEU A 103 -2.71 2.21 -6.77
N PRO A 104 -1.84 1.90 -5.77
CA PRO A 104 -2.22 1.05 -4.66
C PRO A 104 -3.41 1.62 -3.89
N ALA A 105 -3.43 2.94 -3.63
CA ALA A 105 -4.54 3.59 -2.94
C ALA A 105 -5.85 3.46 -3.72
N ALA A 106 -5.83 3.82 -5.01
CA ALA A 106 -7.02 3.79 -5.87
C ALA A 106 -7.57 2.37 -6.03
N LEU A 107 -6.72 1.40 -6.40
CA LEU A 107 -7.13 0.00 -6.58
C LEU A 107 -7.68 -0.57 -5.28
N THR A 108 -6.97 -0.38 -4.17
CA THR A 108 -7.41 -0.92 -2.87
C THR A 108 -8.74 -0.30 -2.45
N LEU A 109 -8.93 1.02 -2.63
CA LEU A 109 -10.20 1.68 -2.33
C LEU A 109 -11.35 1.10 -3.15
N ILE A 110 -11.18 0.98 -4.46
CA ILE A 110 -12.21 0.44 -5.36
C ILE A 110 -12.59 -0.98 -4.92
N ILE A 111 -11.61 -1.86 -4.72
CA ILE A 111 -11.85 -3.25 -4.30
C ILE A 111 -12.52 -3.29 -2.92
N SER A 112 -12.04 -2.50 -1.97
CA SER A 112 -12.60 -2.44 -0.62
C SER A 112 -14.06 -1.96 -0.64
N GLU A 113 -14.40 -1.00 -1.49
CA GLU A 113 -15.76 -0.48 -1.59
C GLU A 113 -16.72 -1.51 -2.20
N ILE A 114 -16.27 -2.26 -3.22
CA ILE A 114 -17.04 -3.38 -3.78
C ILE A 114 -17.26 -4.45 -2.72
N MET A 115 -16.24 -4.79 -1.93
CA MET A 115 -16.36 -5.77 -0.85
C MET A 115 -17.26 -5.29 0.30
N ARG A 116 -17.25 -3.99 0.62
CA ARG A 116 -18.18 -3.38 1.58
C ARG A 116 -19.62 -3.45 1.07
N LYS A 117 -19.86 -3.14 -0.21
CA LYS A 117 -21.19 -3.28 -0.85
C LYS A 117 -21.73 -4.71 -0.82
N LYS A 118 -20.84 -5.70 -0.95
CA LYS A 118 -21.19 -7.13 -0.84
C LYS A 118 -21.31 -7.62 0.61
N GLY A 119 -21.01 -6.78 1.60
CA GLY A 119 -21.11 -7.12 3.03
C GLY A 119 -19.94 -7.96 3.59
N TYR A 120 -18.87 -8.18 2.81
CA TYR A 120 -17.69 -8.92 3.27
C TYR A 120 -16.80 -8.11 4.22
N ILE A 121 -16.81 -6.79 4.08
CA ILE A 121 -16.12 -5.85 4.96
C ILE A 121 -17.18 -4.95 5.58
N LYS A 122 -17.27 -4.91 6.90
CA LYS A 122 -18.21 -4.07 7.64
C LYS A 122 -17.49 -2.84 8.21
N ASN A 123 -18.28 -1.83 8.55
CA ASN A 123 -17.75 -0.67 9.26
C ASN A 123 -17.27 -1.08 10.64
N GLY A 124 -16.02 -0.76 10.96
CA GLY A 124 -15.38 -1.11 12.23
C GLY A 124 -14.43 -2.30 12.12
N ASP A 125 -14.48 -3.08 11.04
CA ASP A 125 -13.60 -4.23 10.83
C ASP A 125 -12.13 -3.82 10.68
N MET A 126 -11.85 -2.58 10.28
CA MET A 126 -10.50 -2.06 10.06
C MET A 126 -10.08 -1.04 11.12
N LYS A 127 -10.88 -0.87 12.19
CA LYS A 127 -10.63 0.12 13.24
C LYS A 127 -9.40 -0.29 14.06
N LEU A 128 -8.51 0.67 14.26
CA LEU A 128 -7.34 0.54 15.12
C LEU A 128 -7.62 1.22 16.46
N ASN A 129 -7.06 0.65 17.52
CA ASN A 129 -6.89 1.35 18.79
C ASN A 129 -5.46 1.90 18.80
N LEU A 130 -5.32 3.16 18.41
CA LEU A 130 -4.06 3.91 18.34
C LEU A 130 -3.85 4.72 19.62
#